data_AF-A0A7C5NB04-F1
#
_entry.id   AF-A0A7C5NB04-F1
#
_cell.length_a   1.000
_cell.length_b   1.000
_cell.length_c   1.000
_cell.angle_alpha   90.00
_cell.angle_beta   90.00
_cell.angle_gamma   90.00
#
_symmetry.space_group_name_H-M   'P 1'
#
loop_
_entity.id
_entity.type
_entity.pdbx_description
1 polymer ?
#
loop_
_entity_poly.entity_id
_entity_poly.type
_entity_poly.pdbx_seq_one_letter_code
_entity_poly.pdbx_strand_id
1 'polypeptide(L)' 'MFDAKQLDELTRNVLKALPAGVEDVQRDIEKNLHSVLQSALARLDLVTREEFEVQSAVLARTRQKLEDLEKRVAALEEG' A
#
# COMPACT_ATOMS: atom_id res chain seq x y z
N MET A 1 0.38 -3.76 -1.03
CA MET A 1 1.51 -2.83 -0.86
C MET A 1 1.76 -2.13 -2.18
N PHE A 2 2.09 -0.85 -2.14
CA PHE A 2 2.37 -0.07 -3.34
C PHE A 2 3.66 -0.56 -4.02
N ASP A 3 3.58 -0.80 -5.32
CA ASP A 3 4.68 -1.33 -6.15
C ASP A 3 5.04 -0.33 -7.25
N ALA A 4 6.31 -0.26 -7.63
CA ALA A 4 6.78 0.59 -8.73
C ALA A 4 6.03 0.26 -10.03
N LYS A 5 5.65 -1.00 -10.25
CA LYS A 5 4.84 -1.42 -11.40
C LYS A 5 3.45 -0.79 -11.42
N GLN A 6 2.83 -0.60 -10.26
CA GLN A 6 1.51 0.02 -10.16
C GLN A 6 1.59 1.53 -10.45
N LEU A 7 2.70 2.16 -10.04
CA LEU A 7 2.98 3.56 -10.37
C LEU A 7 3.18 3.75 -11.88
N ASP A 8 3.92 2.84 -12.51
CA ASP A 8 4.13 2.83 -13.96
C ASP A 8 2.82 2.61 -14.74
N GLU A 9 1.95 1.71 -14.25
CA GLU A 9 0.61 1.50 -14.85
C GLU A 9 -0.27 2.74 -14.74
N LEU A 10 -0.27 3.41 -13.59
CA LEU A 10 -0.99 4.66 -13.38
C LEU A 10 -0.50 5.72 -14.36
N THR A 11 0.81 5.89 -14.47
CA THR A 11 1.45 6.82 -15.41
C THR A 11 1.04 6.50 -16.86
N ARG A 12 1.12 5.23 -17.27
CA ARG A 12 0.68 4.79 -18.61
C ARG A 12 -0.80 5.07 -18.87
N ASN A 13 -1.66 4.87 -17.88
CA ASN A 13 -3.10 5.12 -18.03
C ASN A 13 -3.40 6.61 -18.18
N VAL A 14 -2.68 7.47 -17.45
CA VAL A 14 -2.78 8.93 -17.59
C VAL A 14 -2.29 9.37 -18.97
N LEU A 15 -1.16 8.84 -19.45
CA LEU A 15 -0.62 9.17 -20.77
C LEU A 15 -1.55 8.75 -21.92
N LYS A 16 -2.23 7.60 -21.78
CA LYS A 16 -3.21 7.09 -22.76
C LYS A 16 -4.49 7.93 -22.84
N ALA A 17 -4.80 8.70 -21.79
CA ALA A 17 -5.96 9.59 -21.77
C ALA A 17 -5.69 10.96 -22.44
N LEU A 18 -4.44 11.22 -22.87
CA LEU A 18 -4.07 12.46 -23.54
C LEU A 18 -4.50 12.44 -25.03
N PRO A 19 -4.95 13.58 -25.58
CA PRO A 19 -5.34 13.69 -26.99
C PRO A 19 -4.15 13.46 -27.94
N ALA A 20 -4.42 12.95 -29.15
CA ALA A 20 -3.39 12.72 -30.16
C ALA A 20 -2.79 14.05 -30.66
N GLY A 21 -1.46 14.10 -30.85
CA GLY A 21 -0.74 15.28 -31.37
C GLY A 21 0.22 15.97 -30.40
N VAL A 22 0.47 15.38 -29.22
CA VAL A 22 1.36 15.90 -28.16
C VAL A 22 2.52 14.97 -27.81
N GLU A 23 3.07 14.24 -28.79
CA GLU A 23 4.11 13.21 -28.57
C GLU A 23 5.39 13.76 -27.90
N ASP A 24 5.83 14.97 -28.25
CA ASP A 24 6.98 15.60 -27.58
C ASP A 24 6.63 16.08 -26.16
N VAL A 25 5.38 16.53 -25.95
CA VAL A 25 4.90 16.96 -24.63
C VAL A 25 4.61 15.75 -23.72
N GLN A 26 4.31 14.57 -24.28
CA GLN A 26 4.07 13.34 -23.52
C GLN A 26 5.29 12.94 -22.68
N ARG A 27 6.50 13.03 -23.22
CA ARG A 27 7.74 12.68 -22.50
C ARG A 27 8.00 13.62 -21.33
N ASP A 28 7.75 14.91 -21.52
CA ASP A 28 7.88 15.91 -20.46
C ASP A 28 6.78 15.77 -19.39
N ILE A 29 5.56 15.45 -19.81
CA ILE A 29 4.43 15.15 -18.90
C ILE A 29 4.73 13.90 -18.08
N GLU A 30 5.21 12.82 -18.70
CA GLU A 30 5.57 11.56 -18.03
C GLU A 30 6.60 11.80 -16.92
N LYS A 31 7.69 12.51 -17.24
CA LYS A 31 8.74 12.83 -16.28
C LYS A 31 8.23 13.66 -15.11
N ASN A 32 7.40 14.66 -15.38
CA ASN A 32 6.79 15.50 -14.35
C ASN A 32 5.78 14.74 -13.49
N LEU A 33 4.95 13.88 -14.11
CA LEU A 33 3.99 13.03 -13.40
C LEU A 33 4.69 12.07 -12.44
N HIS A 34 5.75 11.40 -12.90
CA HIS A 34 6.53 10.48 -12.07
C HIS A 34 7.10 11.21 -10.83
N SER A 35 7.68 12.41 -11.03
CA SER A 35 8.21 13.22 -9.94
C SER A 35 7.14 13.68 -8.94
N VAL A 36 5.96 14.09 -9.44
CA VAL A 36 4.84 14.51 -8.59
C VAL A 36 4.27 13.34 -7.80
N LEU A 37 4.07 12.19 -8.44
CA LEU A 37 3.56 10.98 -7.79
C LEU A 37 4.54 10.46 -6.74
N GLN A 38 5.83 10.44 -7.04
CA GLN A 38 6.86 10.05 -6.07
C GLN A 38 6.89 11.01 -4.88
N SER A 39 6.77 12.32 -5.11
CA SER A 39 6.70 13.33 -4.05
C SER A 39 5.42 13.23 -3.22
N ALA A 40 4.29 12.88 -3.84
CA ALA A 40 3.02 12.67 -3.16
C ALA A 40 3.06 11.39 -2.29
N LEU A 41 3.60 10.29 -2.82
CA LEU A 41 3.78 9.04 -2.08
C LEU A 41 4.75 9.21 -0.90
N ALA A 42 5.81 10.00 -1.06
CA ALA A 42 6.74 10.31 0.02
C ALA A 42 6.12 11.17 1.15
N ARG A 43 5.00 11.86 0.87
CA ARG A 43 4.22 12.60 1.88
C ARG A 43 3.17 11.75 2.59
N LEU A 44 2.90 10.54 2.10
CA LEU A 44 2.08 9.58 2.82
C LEU A 44 2.97 8.90 3.86
N ASP A 45 2.44 8.65 5.06
CA ASP A 45 3.12 7.91 6.13
C ASP A 45 3.22 6.41 5.78
N LEU A 46 3.93 6.10 4.69
CA LEU A 46 4.13 4.75 4.19
C LEU A 46 5.14 4.02 5.06
N VAL A 47 4.79 2.79 5.43
CA VAL A 47 5.71 1.85 6.09
C VAL A 47 6.35 0.95 5.05
N THR A 48 7.54 0.44 5.36
CA THR A 48 8.22 -0.55 4.52
C THR A 48 7.45 -1.87 4.49
N ARG A 49 7.74 -2.71 3.48
CA ARG A 49 7.17 -4.06 3.42
C ARG A 49 7.45 -4.84 4.68
N GLU A 50 8.70 -4.81 5.12
CA GLU A 50 9.17 -5.58 6.26
C GLU A 50 8.44 -5.16 7.54
N GLU A 51 8.31 -3.86 7.79
CA GLU A 51 7.52 -3.35 8.93
C GLU A 51 6.07 -3.81 8.87
N PHE A 52 5.43 -3.75 7.69
CA PHE A 52 4.06 -4.23 7.52
C PHE A 52 3.91 -5.73 7.82
N GLU A 53 4.82 -6.56 7.30
CA GLU A 53 4.80 -8.01 7.54
C GLU A 53 5.02 -8.32 9.03
N VAL A 54 5.94 -7.61 9.69
CA VAL A 54 6.18 -7.73 11.13
C VAL A 54 4.91 -7.39 11.92
N GLN A 55 4.26 -6.25 11.62
CA GLN A 55 3.04 -5.86 12.31
C GLN A 55 1.89 -6.85 12.06
N SER A 56 1.79 -7.38 10.84
CA SER A 56 0.79 -8.40 10.50
C SER A 56 1.01 -9.69 11.30
N ALA A 57 2.26 -10.12 11.47
CA ALA A 57 2.60 -11.28 12.29
C ALA A 57 2.30 -11.05 13.78
N VAL A 58 2.61 -9.85 14.30
CA VAL A 58 2.27 -9.46 15.68
C VAL A 58 0.76 -9.50 15.89
N LEU A 59 -0.02 -8.96 14.95
CA LEU A 59 -1.48 -8.97 15.01
C LEU A 59 -2.04 -10.39 15.00
N ALA A 60 -1.55 -11.26 14.10
CA ALA A 60 -1.96 -12.66 14.02
C ALA A 60 -1.70 -13.40 15.34
N ARG A 61 -0.51 -13.24 15.92
CA ARG A 61 -0.16 -13.83 17.22
C ARG A 61 -1.04 -13.30 18.35
N THR A 62 -1.38 -12.02 18.31
CA THR A 62 -2.22 -11.40 19.34
C THR A 62 -3.65 -11.92 19.27
N ARG A 63 -4.22 -12.11 18.07
CA ARG A 63 -5.52 -12.75 17.88
C ARG A 63 -5.55 -14.17 18.42
N GLN A 64 -4.53 -14.98 18.10
CA GLN A 64 -4.44 -16.34 18.63
C GLN A 64 -4.44 -16.36 20.17
N LYS A 65 -3.63 -15.50 20.79
CA LYS A 65 -3.59 -15.40 22.26
C LYS A 65 -4.91 -14.92 22.85
N LEU A 66 -5.62 -14.02 22.16
CA LEU A 66 -6.92 -13.52 22.59
C LEU A 66 -7.94 -14.65 22.59
N GLU A 67 -8.03 -15.42 21.50
CA GLU A 67 -8.92 -16.58 21.40
C GLU A 67 -8.64 -17.63 22.50
N ASP A 68 -7.37 -17.88 22.80
CA ASP A 68 -6.99 -18.81 23.87
C ASP A 68 -7.40 -18.30 25.26
N LEU A 69 -7.28 -16.99 25.50
CA LEU A 69 -7.73 -16.37 26.74
C LEU A 69 -9.26 -16.39 26.85
N GLU A 70 -9.98 -16.10 25.78
CA GLU A 70 -11.45 -16.16 25.73
C GLU A 70 -11.95 -17.56 26.09
N LYS A 71 -11.34 -18.62 25.52
CA LYS A 71 -11.66 -20.01 25.88
C LYS A 71 -11.42 -20.32 27.35
N ARG A 72 -10.32 -19.82 27.91
CA ARG A 72 -9.99 -20.02 29.33
C ARG A 72 -10.98 -19.30 30.24
N VAL A 73 -11.41 -18.10 29.88
CA VAL A 73 -12.41 -17.35 30.63
C VAL A 73 -13.75 -18.07 30.58
N ALA A 74 -14.22 -18.48 29.40
CA ALA A 74 -15.47 -19.25 29.27
C ALA A 74 -15.47 -20.52 30.13
N ALA A 75 -14.36 -21.28 30.11
CA ALA A 75 -14.24 -22.48 30.95
C ALA A 75 -14.27 -22.19 32.47
N LEU A 76 -13.86 -20.98 32.89
CA LEU A 76 -13.94 -20.55 34.29
C LEU A 76 -15.32 -20.01 34.66
N GLU A 77 -16.07 -19.46 33.69
CA GLU A 77 -17.44 -18.97 33.89
C GLU A 77 -18.48 -20.11 33.93
N GLU A 78 -18.16 -21.26 33.33
CA GLU A 78 -19.00 -22.47 33.35
C GLU A 78 -18.89 -23.29 34.66
N GLY A 79 -17.90 -23.01 35.51
CA GLY A 79 -17.66 -23.70 36.79
C GLY A 79 -18.11 -22.90 38.01
#